data_AF-A0AAC8WAZ2-F1
#
_entry.id   AF-A0AAC8WAZ2-F1
#
_cell.length_a   1.000
_cell.length_b   1.000
_cell.length_c   1.000
_cell.angle_alpha   90.00
_cell.angle_beta   90.00
_cell.angle_gamma   90.00
#
_symmetry.space_group_name_H-M   'P 1'
#
loop_
_entity.id
_entity.type
_entity.pdbx_description
1 polymer ?
#
loop_
_entity_poly.entity_id
_entity_poly.type
_entity_poly.pdbx_seq_one_letter_code
_entity_poly.pdbx_strand_id
1 'polypeptide(L)'
;MAEFLNSESSEIQSSSAEVQSSAVAESAVASSSASNDVDTSHMPLEKRTKVTDVDSRTRDLEITEKDGTKIKVQITSPSLRDAETIDAKRSVVVEEDGETSIVLTPAKFHEALFKMFNNNSLLINDKVTDDVIGWDFFEKHEKETYHWFMDQAETFLTD
;
A
#
# COMPACT_ATOMS: atom_id res chain seq x y z
N MET A 1 52.48 49.54 -28.39
CA MET A 1 51.98 50.65 -27.56
C MET A 1 51.62 50.06 -26.20
N ALA A 2 52.22 50.62 -25.13
CA ALA A 2 51.83 50.63 -23.70
C ALA A 2 51.42 49.29 -23.04
N GLU A 3 52.25 48.71 -22.17
CA GLU A 3 52.31 48.92 -20.68
C GLU A 3 51.22 48.12 -19.93
N PHE A 4 51.52 47.03 -19.20
CA PHE A 4 52.25 46.84 -17.93
C PHE A 4 51.31 46.74 -16.69
N LEU A 5 51.49 45.62 -15.93
CA LEU A 5 51.34 45.38 -14.47
C LEU A 5 49.92 45.45 -13.86
N ASN A 6 49.53 44.67 -12.85
CA ASN A 6 50.27 44.18 -11.67
C ASN A 6 49.42 43.05 -11.00
N SER A 7 50.00 41.90 -10.66
CA SER A 7 50.29 41.38 -9.28
C SER A 7 49.04 41.13 -8.40
N GLU A 8 48.84 40.01 -7.69
CA GLU A 8 49.72 39.35 -6.73
C GLU A 8 49.39 37.86 -6.52
N SER A 9 50.43 37.15 -6.12
CA SER A 9 50.53 35.77 -5.65
C SER A 9 49.67 35.46 -4.43
N SER A 10 49.30 34.19 -4.27
CA SER A 10 49.51 33.50 -2.99
C SER A 10 49.57 31.99 -3.22
N GLU A 11 50.79 31.50 -3.08
CA GLU A 11 51.12 30.11 -2.80
C GLU A 11 50.47 29.67 -1.49
N ILE A 12 49.91 28.46 -1.46
CA ILE A 12 49.99 27.63 -0.25
C ILE A 12 50.60 26.30 -0.62
N GLN A 13 51.64 25.99 0.15
CA GLN A 13 52.60 24.91 0.02
C GLN A 13 52.04 23.56 0.47
N SER A 14 52.54 22.54 -0.23
CA SER A 14 53.18 21.33 0.33
C SER A 14 52.37 20.13 0.81
N SER A 15 52.83 19.02 0.22
CA SER A 15 53.10 17.68 0.80
C SER A 15 51.92 16.72 0.91
N SER A 16 51.84 15.69 0.06
CA SER A 16 52.69 14.49 -0.03
C SER A 16 52.16 13.35 0.85
N ALA A 17 51.50 12.39 0.19
CA ALA A 17 51.52 10.95 0.47
C ALA A 17 50.79 10.27 -0.73
N GLU A 18 51.49 9.76 -1.74
CA GLU A 18 52.03 8.40 -1.79
C GLU A 18 50.94 7.33 -1.59
N VAL A 19 50.30 6.93 -2.71
CA VAL A 19 50.30 5.59 -3.34
C VAL A 19 49.52 4.49 -2.60
N GLN A 20 48.58 3.84 -3.28
CA GLN A 20 48.76 2.45 -3.74
C GLN A 20 47.51 1.93 -4.48
N SER A 21 47.79 1.24 -5.57
CA SER A 21 46.88 0.63 -6.54
C SER A 21 46.16 -0.61 -6.02
N SER A 22 45.08 -0.96 -6.71
CA SER A 22 44.53 -2.31 -6.90
C SER A 22 43.87 -2.99 -5.69
N ALA A 23 42.55 -3.15 -5.77
CA ALA A 23 41.92 -4.43 -6.14
C ALA A 23 40.40 -4.29 -5.98
N VAL A 24 39.67 -4.42 -7.09
CA VAL A 24 38.23 -4.69 -7.09
C VAL A 24 38.05 -6.07 -6.46
N ALA A 25 37.56 -6.09 -5.22
CA ALA A 25 37.03 -7.30 -4.60
C ALA A 25 35.53 -7.37 -4.94
N GLU A 26 35.23 -8.18 -5.94
CA GLU A 26 33.92 -8.74 -6.19
C GLU A 26 33.50 -9.53 -4.94
N SER A 27 32.67 -8.93 -4.10
CA SER A 27 32.03 -9.64 -2.99
C SER A 27 30.61 -9.96 -3.40
N ALA A 28 30.41 -11.19 -3.87
CA ALA A 28 29.12 -11.80 -4.07
C ALA A 28 28.38 -11.84 -2.72
N VAL A 29 27.51 -10.85 -2.48
CA VAL A 29 26.54 -10.93 -1.38
C VAL A 29 25.41 -11.82 -1.86
N ALA A 30 25.54 -13.12 -1.58
CA ALA A 30 24.42 -14.05 -1.59
C ALA A 30 23.40 -13.57 -0.56
N SER A 31 22.47 -12.72 -0.99
CA SER A 31 21.31 -12.37 -0.20
C SER A 31 20.38 -13.56 -0.19
N SER A 32 20.63 -14.44 0.78
CA SER A 32 19.78 -15.56 1.11
C SER A 32 18.42 -14.98 1.47
N SER A 33 17.47 -15.04 0.54
CA SER A 33 16.05 -14.82 0.82
C SER A 33 15.56 -15.99 1.65
N ALA A 34 15.95 -16.01 2.93
CA ALA A 34 15.27 -16.80 3.92
C ALA A 34 13.95 -16.08 4.18
N SER A 35 12.90 -16.53 3.50
CA SER A 35 11.55 -16.33 3.98
C SER A 35 11.50 -16.94 5.37
N ASN A 36 11.67 -16.12 6.41
CA ASN A 36 11.23 -16.51 7.74
C ASN A 36 9.70 -16.55 7.63
N ASP A 37 9.16 -17.72 7.33
CA ASP A 37 7.77 -18.06 7.57
C ASP A 37 7.49 -17.83 9.06
N VAL A 38 7.04 -16.62 9.38
CA VAL A 38 6.51 -16.30 10.69
C VAL A 38 5.24 -17.13 10.83
N ASP A 39 5.19 -18.00 11.84
CA ASP A 39 3.99 -18.76 12.16
C ASP A 39 2.89 -17.78 12.61
N THR A 40 2.00 -17.42 11.69
CA THR A 40 0.86 -16.52 11.91
C THR A 40 -0.40 -17.25 12.35
N SER A 41 -0.38 -18.58 12.34
CA SER A 41 -1.56 -19.43 12.55
C SER A 41 -2.28 -19.19 13.89
N HIS A 42 -1.53 -18.76 14.91
CA HIS A 42 -2.06 -18.45 16.25
C HIS A 42 -2.05 -16.95 16.58
N MET A 43 -1.61 -16.10 15.66
CA MET A 43 -1.52 -14.66 15.89
C MET A 43 -2.88 -13.98 15.65
N PRO A 44 -3.32 -13.05 16.50
CA PRO A 44 -4.51 -12.26 16.23
C PRO A 44 -4.28 -11.34 15.03
N LEU A 45 -5.35 -11.07 14.28
CA LEU A 45 -5.37 -10.27 13.05
C LEU A 45 -4.58 -8.95 13.17
N GLU A 46 -4.78 -8.20 14.26
CA GLU A 46 -4.14 -6.90 14.51
C GLU A 46 -2.60 -6.98 14.49
N LYS A 47 -2.02 -8.13 14.88
CA LYS A 47 -0.56 -8.34 14.91
C LYS A 47 0.02 -8.79 13.57
N ARG A 48 -0.84 -9.19 12.63
CA ARG A 48 -0.49 -9.69 11.29
C ARG A 48 -1.00 -8.75 10.18
N THR A 49 -1.51 -7.59 10.56
CA THR A 49 -1.94 -6.52 9.66
C THR A 49 -1.13 -5.26 9.89
N LYS A 50 -0.98 -4.46 8.85
CA LYS A 50 -0.32 -3.15 8.90
C LYS A 50 -1.03 -2.18 7.96
N VAL A 51 -1.20 -0.96 8.45
CA VAL A 51 -1.70 0.19 7.67
C VAL A 51 -0.60 1.24 7.66
N THR A 52 -0.33 1.82 6.50
CA THR A 52 0.63 2.92 6.36
C THR A 52 -0.02 4.03 5.54
N ASP A 53 -0.25 5.21 6.13
CA ASP A 53 -0.71 6.39 5.40
C ASP A 53 0.42 6.92 4.51
N VAL A 54 0.19 6.90 3.19
CA VAL A 54 1.14 7.39 2.17
C VAL A 54 0.94 8.89 1.95
N ASP A 55 -0.32 9.32 1.90
CA ASP A 55 -0.73 10.72 1.82
C ASP A 55 -2.11 10.91 2.48
N SER A 56 -2.69 12.11 2.40
CA SER A 56 -3.98 12.42 3.04
C SER A 56 -5.17 11.64 2.48
N ARG A 57 -5.01 11.01 1.32
CA ARG A 57 -6.05 10.26 0.61
C ARG A 57 -5.66 8.81 0.34
N THR A 58 -4.41 8.41 0.55
CA THR A 58 -3.94 7.08 0.13
C THR A 58 -3.27 6.34 1.28
N ARG A 59 -3.61 5.05 1.42
CA ARG A 59 -3.02 4.15 2.42
C ARG A 59 -2.58 2.85 1.78
N ASP A 60 -1.45 2.34 2.26
CA ASP A 60 -1.01 0.98 1.98
C ASP A 60 -1.54 0.05 3.07
N LEU A 61 -2.14 -1.05 2.63
CA LEU A 61 -2.70 -2.10 3.45
C LEU A 61 -1.88 -3.37 3.26
N GLU A 62 -1.44 -3.97 4.35
CA GLU A 62 -0.73 -5.25 4.35
C GLU A 62 -1.38 -6.18 5.37
N ILE A 63 -1.64 -7.42 4.94
CA ILE A 63 -2.11 -8.50 5.80
C ILE A 63 -1.32 -9.76 5.52
N THR A 64 -1.00 -10.51 6.58
CA THR A 64 -0.50 -11.87 6.49
C THR A 64 -1.58 -12.82 7.01
N GLU A 65 -2.06 -13.70 6.14
CA GLU A 65 -3.05 -14.73 6.43
C GLU A 65 -2.49 -15.83 7.32
N LYS A 66 -3.34 -16.72 7.87
CA LYS A 66 -2.91 -17.75 8.84
C LYS A 66 -2.00 -18.81 8.22
N ASP A 67 -2.16 -19.04 6.92
CA ASP A 67 -1.32 -19.95 6.14
C ASP A 67 0.02 -19.31 5.71
N GLY A 68 0.23 -18.04 6.05
CA GLY A 68 1.45 -17.29 5.71
C GLY A 68 1.33 -16.45 4.43
N THR A 69 0.23 -16.57 3.67
CA THR A 69 0.00 -15.74 2.48
C THR A 69 -0.02 -14.26 2.83
N LYS A 70 0.83 -13.47 2.17
CA LYS A 70 0.88 -12.00 2.33
C LYS A 70 0.10 -11.32 1.23
N ILE A 71 -0.81 -10.43 1.58
CA ILE A 71 -1.56 -9.61 0.63
C ILE A 71 -1.23 -8.15 0.91
N LYS A 72 -0.78 -7.44 -0.11
CA LYS A 72 -0.53 -6.00 -0.04
C LYS A 72 -1.34 -5.30 -1.12
N VAL A 73 -2.01 -4.22 -0.76
CA VAL A 73 -2.73 -3.38 -1.72
C VAL A 73 -2.74 -1.95 -1.22
N GLN A 74 -2.87 -1.02 -2.13
CA GLN A 74 -3.13 0.36 -1.82
C GLN A 74 -4.63 0.66 -1.96
N ILE A 75 -5.14 1.52 -1.09
CA ILE A 75 -6.49 2.06 -1.16
C ILE A 75 -6.43 3.58 -1.25
N THR A 76 -7.28 4.17 -2.09
CA THR A 76 -7.38 5.62 -2.25
C THR A 76 -8.79 6.09 -1.91
N SER A 77 -8.86 7.12 -1.07
CA SER A 77 -10.07 7.82 -0.69
C SER A 77 -10.80 8.36 -1.93
N PRO A 78 -12.09 8.02 -2.11
CA PRO A 78 -12.89 8.51 -3.21
C PRO A 78 -13.06 10.04 -3.16
N SER A 79 -13.62 10.62 -4.22
CA SER A 79 -14.09 12.01 -4.13
C SER A 79 -15.33 12.09 -3.22
N LEU A 80 -15.65 13.27 -2.68
CA LEU A 80 -16.83 13.45 -1.82
C LEU A 80 -18.12 12.91 -2.47
N ARG A 81 -18.35 13.23 -3.75
CA ARG A 81 -19.53 12.76 -4.48
C ARG A 81 -19.56 11.24 -4.63
N ASP A 82 -18.40 10.64 -4.87
CA ASP A 82 -18.30 9.18 -5.00
C ASP A 82 -18.46 8.51 -3.63
N ALA A 83 -17.95 9.11 -2.56
CA ALA A 83 -18.14 8.65 -1.18
C ALA A 83 -19.63 8.62 -0.80
N GLU A 84 -20.35 9.73 -1.03
CA GLU A 84 -21.81 9.79 -0.82
C GLU A 84 -22.56 8.76 -1.68
N THR A 85 -22.12 8.55 -2.92
CA THR A 85 -22.71 7.54 -3.81
C THR A 85 -22.48 6.12 -3.32
N ILE A 86 -21.31 5.84 -2.74
CA ILE A 86 -20.99 4.55 -2.13
C ILE A 86 -21.83 4.36 -0.87
N ASP A 87 -21.89 5.34 0.02
CA ASP A 87 -22.64 5.28 1.26
C ASP A 87 -24.15 5.10 1.02
N ALA A 88 -24.70 5.76 0.00
CA ALA A 88 -26.08 5.58 -0.45
C ALA A 88 -26.40 4.13 -0.90
N LYS A 89 -25.40 3.29 -1.18
CA LYS A 89 -25.61 1.86 -1.48
C LYS A 89 -25.72 0.99 -0.24
N ARG A 90 -25.55 1.53 0.98
CA ARG A 90 -25.77 0.78 2.23
C ARG A 90 -27.23 0.38 2.42
N SER A 91 -28.14 1.24 1.98
CA SER A 91 -29.56 0.98 2.07
C SER A 91 -30.32 1.67 0.94
N VAL A 92 -31.45 1.10 0.54
CA VAL A 92 -32.35 1.70 -0.43
C VAL A 92 -33.72 1.91 0.19
N VAL A 93 -34.34 3.03 -0.14
CA VAL A 93 -35.72 3.32 0.24
C VAL A 93 -36.63 2.72 -0.81
N VAL A 94 -37.56 1.88 -0.36
CA VAL A 94 -38.57 1.23 -1.21
C VAL A 94 -39.95 1.70 -0.74
N GLU A 95 -40.78 2.13 -1.67
CA GLU A 95 -42.18 2.48 -1.41
C GLU A 95 -43.07 1.41 -2.05
N GLU A 96 -43.82 0.67 -1.23
CA GLU A 96 -44.78 -0.33 -1.67
C GLU A 96 -46.10 -0.10 -0.93
N ASP A 97 -47.22 -0.04 -1.66
CA ASP A 97 -48.57 0.20 -1.11
C ASP A 97 -48.72 1.43 -0.19
N GLY A 98 -47.92 2.48 -0.44
CA GLY A 98 -47.93 3.72 0.35
C GLY A 98 -47.18 3.63 1.69
N GLU A 99 -46.50 2.52 1.96
CA GLU A 99 -45.58 2.35 3.08
C GLU A 99 -44.13 2.48 2.60
N THR A 100 -43.34 3.29 3.32
CA THR A 100 -41.91 3.46 3.05
C THR A 100 -41.11 2.49 3.92
N SER A 101 -40.35 1.60 3.28
CA SER A 101 -39.45 0.65 3.93
C SER A 101 -37.98 0.92 3.56
N ILE A 102 -37.07 0.67 4.51
CA ILE A 102 -35.63 0.76 4.29
C ILE A 102 -35.05 -0.65 4.18
N VAL A 103 -34.45 -0.97 3.04
CA VAL A 103 -33.82 -2.27 2.76
C VAL A 103 -32.31 -2.12 2.80
N LEU A 104 -31.65 -2.88 3.69
CA LEU A 104 -30.18 -2.93 3.77
C LEU A 104 -29.60 -3.70 2.59
N THR A 105 -28.56 -3.17 1.97
CA THR A 105 -27.92 -3.74 0.78
C THR A 105 -26.40 -3.91 0.94
N PRO A 106 -25.94 -4.70 1.94
CA PRO A 106 -24.51 -4.82 2.27
C PRO A 106 -23.66 -5.32 1.10
N ALA A 107 -24.19 -6.23 0.27
CA ALA A 107 -23.47 -6.72 -0.90
C ALA A 107 -23.20 -5.61 -1.93
N LYS A 108 -24.18 -4.74 -2.21
CA LYS A 108 -24.01 -3.61 -3.15
C LYS A 108 -23.07 -2.54 -2.60
N PHE A 109 -23.07 -2.37 -1.28
CA PHE A 109 -22.17 -1.47 -0.58
C PHE A 109 -20.72 -1.95 -0.68
N HIS A 110 -20.45 -3.21 -0.30
CA HIS A 110 -19.09 -3.78 -0.38
C HIS A 110 -18.58 -3.87 -1.82
N GLU A 111 -19.44 -4.18 -2.79
CA GLU A 111 -19.07 -4.15 -4.22
C GLU A 111 -18.60 -2.76 -4.66
N ALA A 112 -19.19 -1.70 -4.09
CA ALA A 112 -18.77 -0.34 -4.38
C ALA A 112 -17.45 0.03 -3.66
N LEU A 113 -17.21 -0.47 -2.45
CA LEU A 113 -15.93 -0.34 -1.75
C LEU A 113 -14.78 -0.99 -2.53
N PHE A 114 -15.02 -2.09 -3.27
CA PHE A 114 -13.98 -2.74 -4.07
C PHE A 114 -13.29 -1.78 -5.06
N LYS A 115 -14.00 -0.74 -5.52
CA LYS A 115 -13.45 0.25 -6.46
C LYS A 115 -12.42 1.18 -5.85
N MET A 116 -12.32 1.23 -4.52
CA MET A 116 -11.36 2.06 -3.80
C MET A 116 -9.97 1.42 -3.78
N PHE A 117 -9.89 0.09 -3.93
CA PHE A 117 -8.61 -0.62 -3.99
C PHE A 117 -7.95 -0.41 -5.35
N ASN A 118 -6.67 -0.04 -5.31
CA ASN A 118 -5.86 0.12 -6.50
C ASN A 118 -5.30 -1.25 -6.93
N ASN A 119 -6.00 -1.94 -7.82
CA ASN A 119 -5.61 -3.28 -8.30
C ASN A 119 -4.20 -3.32 -8.91
N ASN A 120 -3.69 -2.21 -9.47
CA ASN A 120 -2.33 -2.14 -10.01
C ASN A 120 -1.23 -2.23 -8.94
N SER A 121 -1.60 -2.09 -7.66
CA SER A 121 -0.70 -2.21 -6.51
C SER A 121 -0.83 -3.54 -5.77
N LEU A 122 -1.71 -4.44 -6.24
CA LEU A 122 -1.97 -5.71 -5.58
C LEU A 122 -0.73 -6.62 -5.69
N LEU A 123 -0.23 -7.03 -4.54
CA LEU A 123 0.85 -8.01 -4.42
C LEU A 123 0.37 -9.18 -3.55
N ILE A 124 0.59 -10.41 -4.04
CA ILE A 124 0.40 -11.64 -3.26
C ILE A 124 1.77 -12.30 -3.08
N ASN A 125 2.17 -12.53 -1.83
CA ASN A 125 3.49 -13.05 -1.47
C ASN A 125 4.63 -12.25 -2.13
N ASP A 126 4.51 -10.92 -2.07
CA ASP A 126 5.45 -9.96 -2.65
C ASP A 126 5.60 -10.05 -4.20
N LYS A 127 4.63 -10.67 -4.88
CA LYS A 127 4.58 -10.77 -6.35
C LYS A 127 3.37 -10.04 -6.91
N VAL A 128 3.59 -9.33 -8.02
CA VAL A 128 2.52 -8.70 -8.81
C VAL A 128 1.60 -9.78 -9.35
N THR A 129 0.29 -9.53 -9.27
CA THR A 129 -0.77 -10.40 -9.81
C THR A 129 -1.70 -9.62 -10.72
N ASP A 130 -2.35 -10.31 -11.65
CA ASP A 130 -3.44 -9.79 -12.47
C ASP A 130 -4.82 -9.95 -11.79
N ASP A 131 -4.86 -10.48 -10.56
CA ASP A 131 -6.08 -10.58 -9.77
C ASP A 131 -6.69 -9.20 -9.49
N VAL A 132 -8.01 -9.18 -9.33
CA VAL A 132 -8.78 -7.97 -9.02
C VAL A 132 -9.42 -8.15 -7.64
N ILE A 133 -9.31 -7.14 -6.78
CA ILE A 133 -10.02 -7.13 -5.49
C ILE A 133 -11.52 -7.12 -5.75
N GLY A 134 -12.17 -8.23 -5.42
CA GLY A 134 -13.59 -8.46 -5.63
C GLY A 134 -14.06 -9.73 -4.92
N TRP A 135 -15.29 -10.17 -5.19
CA TRP A 135 -15.83 -11.36 -4.54
C TRP A 135 -14.97 -12.61 -4.79
N ASP A 136 -14.61 -12.90 -6.04
CA ASP A 136 -13.76 -14.06 -6.39
C ASP A 136 -12.37 -14.03 -5.74
N PHE A 137 -11.84 -12.84 -5.46
CA PHE A 137 -10.58 -12.70 -4.71
C PHE A 137 -10.80 -13.14 -3.26
N PHE A 138 -11.81 -12.59 -2.59
CA PHE A 138 -12.09 -12.91 -1.20
C PHE A 138 -12.67 -14.32 -0.97
N GLU A 139 -13.18 -15.00 -2.01
CA GLU A 139 -13.52 -16.42 -1.96
C GLU A 139 -12.28 -17.33 -1.87
N LYS A 140 -11.11 -16.85 -2.32
CA LYS A 140 -9.83 -17.57 -2.24
C LYS A 140 -9.04 -17.24 -0.97
N HIS A 141 -9.48 -16.25 -0.21
CA HIS A 141 -8.78 -15.68 0.94
C HIS A 141 -9.61 -15.80 2.24
N GLU A 142 -8.99 -15.51 3.38
CA GLU A 142 -9.66 -15.67 4.66
C GLU A 142 -10.82 -14.67 4.84
N LYS A 143 -11.91 -15.11 5.49
CA LYS A 143 -13.05 -14.23 5.80
C LYS A 143 -12.65 -13.01 6.64
N GLU A 144 -11.66 -13.16 7.51
CA GLU A 144 -11.14 -12.04 8.30
C GLU A 144 -10.38 -11.02 7.44
N THR A 145 -9.68 -11.46 6.39
CA THR A 145 -9.05 -10.60 5.40
C THR A 145 -10.09 -9.73 4.72
N TYR A 146 -11.20 -10.33 4.27
CA TYR A 146 -12.32 -9.61 3.69
C TYR A 146 -12.86 -8.52 4.63
N HIS A 147 -13.21 -8.89 5.87
CA HIS A 147 -13.80 -7.95 6.81
C HIS A 147 -12.86 -6.78 7.13
N TRP A 148 -11.58 -7.06 7.30
CA TRP A 148 -10.59 -6.03 7.59
C TRP A 148 -10.40 -5.07 6.43
N PHE A 149 -10.33 -5.57 5.19
CA PHE A 149 -10.25 -4.71 4.00
C PHE A 149 -11.48 -3.79 3.89
N MET A 150 -12.69 -4.34 4.11
CA MET A 150 -13.92 -3.54 4.06
C MET A 150 -13.95 -2.47 5.15
N ASP A 151 -13.54 -2.81 6.37
CA ASP A 151 -13.45 -1.86 7.49
C ASP A 151 -12.48 -0.71 7.17
N GLN A 152 -11.28 -1.03 6.68
CA GLN A 152 -10.31 -0.02 6.27
C GLN A 152 -10.83 0.88 5.13
N ALA A 153 -11.54 0.31 4.15
CA ALA A 153 -12.17 1.08 3.09
C ALA A 153 -13.30 1.99 3.60
N GLU A 154 -14.12 1.46 4.51
CA GLU A 154 -15.22 2.19 5.12
C GLU A 154 -14.76 3.41 5.91
N THR A 155 -13.57 3.38 6.54
CA THR A 155 -13.04 4.54 7.27
C THR A 155 -12.88 5.81 6.42
N PHE A 156 -12.78 5.68 5.09
CA PHE A 156 -12.72 6.83 4.18
C PHE A 156 -14.09 7.43 3.83
N LEU A 157 -15.19 6.81 4.25
CA LEU A 157 -16.54 7.28 4.00
C LEU A 157 -17.15 8.02 5.21
N THR A 158 -16.52 7.91 6.38
CA THR A 158 -17.05 8.39 7.67
C THR A 158 -16.41 9.68 8.18
N ASP A 159 -15.67 10.42 7.33
CA ASP A 159 -15.03 11.70 7.68
C ASP A 159 -15.95 12.91 7.44
#